data_AF-A0A9P9N2P0-F1
#
_entry.id   AF-A0A9P9N2P0-F1
#
_cell.length_a   1.000
_cell.length_b   1.000
_cell.length_c   1.000
_cell.angle_alpha   90.00
_cell.angle_beta   90.00
_cell.angle_gamma   90.00
#
_symmetry.space_group_name_H-M   'P 1'
#
loop_
_entity.id
_entity.type
_entity.pdbx_description
1 polymer ?
#
loop_
_entity_poly.entity_id
_entity_poly.type
_entity_poly.pdbx_seq_one_letter_code
_entity_poly.pdbx_strand_id
1 'polypeptide(L)'
;MTTIPSIACLGVIGKNNNPLHISIFPSAPLNTPLLTPLQYSLLLSSTLDIFEARSKINTNSGGGLSGDYGLLHAVDERLAAFGFETNTGVRFVAVVDVRGRAVGGGNMGGGGGAGGGLGVREGEMKLVFRAMQAAYVRLLQNPFFDPDEHSPPTGRGGKKITSKRFADDMRRIGEGWTPGSGVGVGVGGS
;
A
#
# COMPACT_ATOMS: atom_id res chain seq x y z
N MET A 1 -25.84 2.08 -7.98
CA MET A 1 -24.57 2.74 -7.63
C MET A 1 -23.46 1.89 -8.19
N THR A 2 -22.65 2.43 -9.11
CA THR A 2 -21.43 1.76 -9.57
C THR A 2 -20.36 1.97 -8.51
N THR A 3 -19.84 0.88 -7.96
CA THR A 3 -18.76 0.94 -6.98
C THR A 3 -17.45 0.57 -7.68
N ILE A 4 -16.41 1.37 -7.46
CA ILE A 4 -15.09 1.18 -8.09
C ILE A 4 -14.11 0.79 -6.99
N PRO A 5 -13.35 -0.31 -7.12
CA PRO A 5 -12.36 -0.72 -6.13
C PRO A 5 -11.46 0.45 -5.71
N SER A 6 -11.17 0.55 -4.42
CA SER A 6 -10.42 1.69 -3.87
C SER A 6 -9.45 1.23 -2.79
N ILE A 7 -8.34 1.94 -2.61
CA ILE A 7 -7.41 1.66 -1.52
C ILE A 7 -8.07 2.03 -0.19
N ALA A 8 -8.13 1.06 0.73
CA ALA A 8 -8.68 1.23 2.07
C ALA A 8 -7.59 1.59 3.09
N CYS A 9 -6.37 1.08 2.91
CA CYS A 9 -5.23 1.38 3.78
C CYS A 9 -3.90 1.25 3.06
N LEU A 10 -2.96 2.15 3.33
CA LEU A 10 -1.55 2.05 2.95
C LEU A 10 -0.71 1.94 4.23
N GLY A 11 0.13 0.91 4.29
CA GLY A 11 1.03 0.65 5.40
C GLY A 11 2.48 0.66 4.95
N VAL A 12 3.35 1.26 5.76
CA VAL A 12 4.80 1.16 5.64
C VAL A 12 5.33 0.53 6.92
N ILE A 13 6.05 -0.58 6.77
CA ILE A 13 6.64 -1.33 7.86
C ILE A 13 8.15 -1.32 7.69
N GLY A 14 8.86 -0.93 8.75
CA GLY A 14 10.31 -0.88 8.76
C GLY A 14 10.94 -2.27 8.77
N LYS A 15 12.26 -2.30 8.51
CA LYS A 15 13.07 -3.53 8.52
C LYS A 15 13.01 -4.31 9.84
N ASN A 16 12.71 -3.63 10.94
CA ASN A 16 12.59 -4.22 12.28
C ASN A 16 11.14 -4.62 12.61
N ASN A 17 10.29 -4.85 11.60
CA ASN A 17 8.88 -5.21 11.76
C ASN A 17 8.04 -4.15 12.51
N ASN A 18 8.52 -2.91 12.59
CA ASN A 18 7.82 -1.82 13.28
C ASN A 18 6.96 -1.01 12.28
N PRO A 19 5.69 -0.70 12.60
CA PRO A 19 4.85 0.10 11.73
C PRO A 19 5.35 1.54 11.69
N LEU A 20 5.91 1.96 10.55
CA LEU A 20 6.43 3.30 10.33
C LEU A 20 5.33 4.30 10.00
N HIS A 21 4.37 3.90 9.16
CA HIS A 21 3.27 4.75 8.74
C HIS A 21 2.04 3.93 8.37
N ILE A 22 0.85 4.44 8.71
CA ILE A 22 -0.44 3.84 8.33
C ILE A 22 -1.34 4.99 7.87
N SER A 23 -1.71 5.00 6.60
CA SER A 23 -2.72 5.90 6.03
C SER A 23 -4.00 5.12 5.82
N ILE A 24 -5.08 5.52 6.49
CA ILE A 24 -6.39 4.87 6.39
C ILE A 24 -7.29 5.76 5.54
N PHE A 25 -7.98 5.15 4.59
CA PHE A 25 -8.86 5.83 3.66
C PHE A 25 -10.32 5.43 3.92
N PRO A 26 -11.25 6.40 3.94
CA PRO A 26 -12.67 6.10 4.07
C PRO A 26 -13.17 5.34 2.84
N SER A 27 -14.00 4.32 3.06
CA SER A 27 -14.61 3.53 1.97
C SER A 27 -16.14 3.68 1.98
N ALA A 28 -16.77 3.40 0.84
CA ALA A 28 -18.22 3.49 0.71
C ALA A 28 -18.93 2.30 1.39
N PRO A 29 -20.22 2.46 1.79
CA PRO A 29 -21.15 3.56 1.48
C PRO A 29 -21.21 4.70 2.51
N LEU A 30 -20.71 4.50 3.73
CA LEU A 30 -20.85 5.49 4.80
C LEU A 30 -19.73 6.55 4.83
N ASN A 31 -18.74 6.45 3.93
CA ASN A 31 -17.53 7.28 3.94
C ASN A 31 -16.80 7.22 5.30
N THR A 32 -16.95 6.10 6.00
CA THR A 32 -16.25 5.76 7.23
C THR A 32 -15.17 4.72 6.94
N PRO A 33 -14.10 4.66 7.73
CA PRO A 33 -13.16 3.56 7.65
C PRO A 33 -13.88 2.24 7.98
N LEU A 34 -13.67 1.20 7.17
CA LEU A 34 -14.30 -0.12 7.36
C LEU A 34 -13.85 -0.80 8.65
N LEU A 35 -12.60 -0.55 9.04
CA LEU A 35 -11.96 -1.10 10.22
C LEU A 35 -11.42 0.05 11.08
N THR A 36 -11.34 -0.19 12.38
CA THR A 36 -10.70 0.74 13.31
C THR A 36 -9.19 0.81 13.05
N PRO A 37 -8.49 1.89 13.45
CA PRO A 37 -7.04 1.97 13.30
C PRO A 37 -6.28 0.81 13.95
N LEU A 38 -6.79 0.28 15.07
CA LEU A 38 -6.23 -0.88 15.75
C LEU A 38 -6.40 -2.15 14.92
N GLN A 39 -7.58 -2.36 14.33
CA GLN A 39 -7.83 -3.50 13.45
C GLN A 39 -6.94 -3.45 12.20
N TYR A 40 -6.73 -2.28 11.59
CA TYR A 40 -5.77 -2.14 10.49
C TYR A 40 -4.33 -2.43 10.93
N SER A 41 -3.93 -1.97 12.13
CA SER A 41 -2.61 -2.31 12.67
C SER A 41 -2.45 -3.83 12.87
N LEU A 42 -3.48 -4.51 13.37
CA LEU A 42 -3.47 -5.96 13.54
C LEU A 42 -3.37 -6.68 12.20
N LEU A 43 -4.15 -6.23 11.20
CA LEU A 43 -4.11 -6.74 9.83
C LEU A 43 -2.71 -6.60 9.24
N LEU A 44 -2.10 -5.42 9.31
CA LEU A 44 -0.74 -5.17 8.84
C LEU A 44 0.28 -6.07 9.55
N SER A 45 0.17 -6.23 10.87
CA SER A 45 1.03 -7.14 11.62
C SER A 45 0.88 -8.60 11.17
N SER A 46 -0.35 -9.06 10.92
CA SER A 46 -0.60 -10.41 10.41
C SER A 46 -0.01 -10.66 9.03
N THR A 47 0.13 -9.62 8.19
CA THR A 47 0.81 -9.78 6.89
C THR A 47 2.30 -10.11 7.01
N LEU A 48 2.94 -9.83 8.15
CA LEU A 48 4.38 -10.06 8.35
C LEU A 48 4.75 -11.54 8.32
N ASP A 49 3.88 -12.41 8.84
CA ASP A 49 4.11 -13.86 8.82
C ASP A 49 4.18 -14.38 7.37
N ILE A 50 3.37 -13.80 6.49
CA ILE A 50 3.35 -14.14 5.06
C ILE A 50 4.61 -13.62 4.36
N PHE A 51 5.05 -12.39 4.68
CA PHE A 51 6.32 -11.88 4.19
C PHE A 51 7.48 -12.79 4.60
N GLU A 52 7.55 -13.21 5.86
CA GLU A 52 8.60 -14.09 6.35
C GLU A 52 8.57 -15.46 5.65
N ALA A 53 7.38 -16.06 5.52
CA ALA A 53 7.22 -17.35 4.84
C ALA A 53 7.65 -17.28 3.37
N ARG A 54 7.22 -16.25 2.63
CA ARG A 54 7.58 -16.09 1.22
C ARG A 54 9.03 -15.68 1.03
N SER A 55 9.60 -14.88 1.93
CA SER A 55 11.01 -14.48 1.90
C SER A 55 11.94 -15.70 2.02
N LYS A 56 11.62 -16.64 2.92
CA LYS A 56 12.33 -17.94 3.04
C LYS A 56 12.25 -18.75 1.75
N ILE A 57 11.08 -18.83 1.13
CA ILE A 57 10.87 -19.55 -0.14
C ILE A 57 11.68 -18.91 -1.27
N ASN A 58 11.63 -17.57 -1.39
CA ASN A 58 12.30 -16.82 -2.45
C ASN A 58 13.83 -16.91 -2.34
N THR A 59 14.35 -16.87 -1.10
CA THR A 59 15.78 -17.08 -0.81
C THR A 59 16.20 -18.51 -1.20
N ASN A 60 15.37 -19.51 -0.92
CA ASN A 60 15.65 -20.91 -1.24
C ASN A 60 15.56 -21.22 -2.75
N SER A 61 14.76 -20.46 -3.51
CA SER A 61 14.61 -20.64 -4.97
C SER A 61 15.59 -19.79 -5.80
N GLY A 62 16.50 -19.04 -5.16
CA GLY A 62 17.45 -18.17 -5.84
C GLY A 62 16.82 -16.89 -6.42
N GLY A 63 15.58 -16.57 -6.03
CA GLY A 63 14.94 -15.30 -6.35
C GLY A 63 15.47 -14.18 -5.46
N GLY A 64 15.82 -13.04 -6.06
CA GLY A 64 16.53 -11.95 -5.38
C GLY A 64 15.81 -11.37 -4.14
N LEU A 65 16.56 -10.58 -3.36
CA LEU A 65 16.18 -10.00 -2.06
C LEU A 65 15.06 -8.95 -2.09
N SER A 66 14.63 -8.50 -3.27
CA SER A 66 13.52 -7.56 -3.43
C SER A 66 12.48 -8.20 -4.34
N GLY A 67 11.25 -8.27 -3.84
CA GLY A 67 10.19 -9.01 -4.49
C GLY A 67 8.86 -8.27 -4.42
N ASP A 68 8.15 -8.29 -5.54
CA ASP A 68 6.71 -8.14 -5.50
C ASP A 68 6.15 -9.43 -4.92
N TYR A 69 5.64 -9.35 -3.70
CA TYR A 69 4.99 -10.50 -3.08
C TYR A 69 3.54 -10.59 -3.54
N GLY A 70 3.04 -9.65 -4.34
CA GLY A 70 1.70 -9.68 -4.92
C GLY A 70 0.62 -9.73 -3.84
N LEU A 71 -0.43 -10.51 -4.08
CA LEU A 71 -1.49 -10.73 -3.10
C LEU A 71 -0.95 -11.51 -1.90
N LEU A 72 -0.92 -10.88 -0.73
CA LEU A 72 -0.53 -11.51 0.53
C LEU A 72 -1.68 -12.35 1.07
N HIS A 73 -2.84 -11.71 1.27
CA HIS A 73 -4.00 -12.34 1.90
C HIS A 73 -5.29 -11.62 1.47
N ALA A 74 -6.33 -12.38 1.10
CA ALA A 74 -7.69 -11.87 1.01
C ALA A 74 -8.27 -11.87 2.42
N VAL A 75 -8.13 -10.74 3.12
CA VAL A 75 -8.44 -10.59 4.56
C VAL A 75 -9.91 -10.86 4.86
N ASP A 76 -10.79 -10.46 3.95
CA ASP A 76 -12.23 -10.71 4.02
C ASP A 76 -12.80 -10.73 2.59
N GLU A 77 -14.09 -10.99 2.40
CA GLU A 77 -14.77 -10.95 1.08
C GLU A 77 -14.61 -9.60 0.35
N ARG A 78 -14.26 -8.54 1.10
CA ARG A 78 -14.09 -7.18 0.59
C ARG A 78 -12.66 -6.67 0.56
N LEU A 79 -11.74 -7.23 1.34
CA LEU A 79 -10.41 -6.64 1.53
C LEU A 79 -9.31 -7.55 1.00
N ALA A 80 -8.53 -7.05 0.06
CA ALA A 80 -7.35 -7.71 -0.49
C ALA A 80 -6.09 -6.95 -0.05
N ALA A 81 -5.18 -7.64 0.64
CA ALA A 81 -3.89 -7.08 1.04
C ALA A 81 -2.80 -7.50 0.05
N PHE A 82 -2.11 -6.50 -0.49
CA PHE A 82 -0.97 -6.66 -1.38
C PHE A 82 0.32 -6.22 -0.67
N GLY A 83 1.44 -6.84 -1.03
CA GLY A 83 2.72 -6.62 -0.36
C GLY A 83 3.89 -6.46 -1.31
N PHE A 84 4.79 -5.55 -0.96
CA PHE A 84 6.06 -5.36 -1.65
C PHE A 84 7.19 -5.17 -0.64
N GLU A 85 8.29 -5.92 -0.79
CA GLU A 85 9.50 -5.71 0.02
C GLU A 85 10.61 -5.14 -0.83
N THR A 86 11.18 -4.05 -0.33
CA THR A 86 12.37 -3.45 -0.90
C THR A 86 13.61 -4.24 -0.49
N ASN A 87 14.68 -4.09 -1.26
CA ASN A 87 15.99 -4.64 -0.95
C ASN A 87 16.58 -4.16 0.40
N THR A 88 16.06 -3.07 0.97
CA THR A 88 16.47 -2.56 2.29
C THR A 88 15.71 -3.21 3.46
N GLY A 89 14.78 -4.12 3.17
CA GLY A 89 13.92 -4.78 4.16
C GLY A 89 12.71 -3.95 4.60
N VAL A 90 12.48 -2.78 3.99
CA VAL A 90 11.24 -2.01 4.21
C VAL A 90 10.12 -2.66 3.41
N ARG A 91 8.98 -2.88 4.06
CA ARG A 91 7.80 -3.55 3.50
C ARG A 91 6.68 -2.54 3.31
N PHE A 92 6.15 -2.48 2.10
CA PHE A 92 4.96 -1.72 1.75
C PHE A 92 3.77 -2.66 1.67
N VAL A 93 2.65 -2.25 2.26
CA VAL A 93 1.41 -3.02 2.26
C VAL A 93 0.29 -2.11 1.76
N ALA A 94 -0.47 -2.58 0.79
CA ALA A 94 -1.63 -1.87 0.28
C ALA A 94 -2.87 -2.76 0.45
N VAL A 95 -3.84 -2.28 1.21
CA VAL A 95 -5.13 -2.95 1.42
C VAL A 95 -6.15 -2.30 0.51
N VAL A 96 -6.75 -3.07 -0.38
CA VAL A 96 -7.76 -2.64 -1.34
C VAL A 96 -9.13 -3.17 -0.94
N ASP A 97 -10.14 -2.29 -0.92
CA ASP A 97 -11.53 -2.70 -0.89
C ASP A 97 -12.00 -3.02 -2.32
N VAL A 98 -12.21 -4.30 -2.62
CA VAL A 98 -12.69 -4.77 -3.92
C VAL A 98 -14.14 -4.39 -4.20
N ARG A 99 -14.95 -4.10 -3.16
CA ARG A 99 -16.27 -3.49 -3.37
C ARG A 99 -16.15 -2.00 -3.65
N GLY A 100 -15.16 -1.34 -3.05
CA GLY A 100 -14.72 -0.02 -3.47
C GLY A 100 -15.60 1.17 -3.06
N ARG A 101 -15.32 2.34 -3.65
CA ARG A 101 -16.02 3.60 -3.39
C ARG A 101 -17.21 3.77 -4.34
N ALA A 102 -18.36 4.21 -3.81
CA ALA A 102 -19.52 4.60 -4.62
C ALA A 102 -19.21 5.95 -5.29
N VAL A 103 -19.17 5.97 -6.62
CA VAL A 103 -19.09 7.22 -7.39
C VAL A 103 -20.51 7.66 -7.71
N GLY A 104 -20.89 8.85 -7.23
CA GLY A 104 -22.18 9.47 -7.56
C GLY A 104 -22.29 9.65 -9.07
N GLY A 105 -23.43 9.26 -9.65
CA GLY A 105 -23.68 9.14 -11.09
C GLY A 105 -23.08 10.27 -11.92
N GLY A 106 -21.90 10.00 -12.47
CA GLY A 106 -21.17 10.83 -13.40
C GLY A 106 -20.69 9.94 -14.52
N ASN A 107 -21.13 10.27 -15.72
CA ASN A 107 -20.94 9.56 -16.97
C ASN A 107 -19.44 9.25 -17.26
N MET A 108 -18.91 8.13 -16.77
CA MET A 108 -17.69 7.50 -17.28
C MET A 108 -18.12 6.38 -18.22
N GLY A 109 -18.24 6.76 -19.50
CA GLY A 109 -18.53 5.85 -20.58
C GLY A 109 -17.39 4.86 -20.81
N GLY A 110 -17.77 3.59 -20.97
CA GLY A 110 -17.26 2.75 -22.06
C GLY A 110 -15.77 2.41 -22.05
N GLY A 111 -15.42 1.40 -21.25
CA GLY A 111 -14.28 0.51 -21.50
C GLY A 111 -14.75 -0.93 -21.39
N GLY A 112 -15.57 -1.37 -22.34
CA GLY A 112 -16.03 -2.76 -22.42
C GLY A 112 -14.86 -3.72 -22.64
N GLY A 113 -14.75 -4.70 -21.76
CA GLY A 113 -13.90 -5.89 -21.90
C GLY A 113 -14.61 -7.05 -21.23
N ALA A 114 -15.30 -7.84 -22.04
CA ALA A 114 -16.06 -9.02 -21.64
C ALA A 114 -15.23 -10.01 -20.81
N GLY A 115 -15.87 -10.60 -19.79
CA GLY A 115 -15.49 -11.87 -19.17
C GLY A 115 -14.06 -11.94 -18.61
N GLY A 116 -13.87 -11.61 -17.33
CA GLY A 116 -12.64 -12.00 -16.65
C GLY A 116 -12.36 -11.24 -15.36
N GLY A 117 -12.82 -11.81 -14.24
CA GLY A 117 -12.27 -11.55 -12.91
C GLY A 117 -12.43 -10.14 -12.34
N LEU A 118 -13.25 -10.03 -11.29
CA LEU A 118 -13.26 -8.95 -10.30
C LEU A 118 -11.94 -8.91 -9.52
N GLY A 119 -10.81 -8.72 -10.21
CA GLY A 119 -9.47 -8.79 -9.65
C GLY A 119 -8.71 -7.50 -9.91
N VAL A 120 -8.31 -6.83 -8.84
CA VAL A 120 -7.25 -5.81 -8.88
C VAL A 120 -6.04 -6.45 -9.56
N ARG A 121 -5.60 -5.90 -10.69
CA ARG A 121 -4.47 -6.47 -11.43
C ARG A 121 -3.19 -6.18 -10.65
N GLU A 122 -2.37 -7.20 -10.43
CA GLU A 122 -1.08 -7.09 -9.74
C GLU A 122 -0.19 -5.98 -10.36
N GLY A 123 -0.25 -5.80 -11.69
CA GLY A 123 0.45 -4.72 -12.40
C GLY A 123 0.03 -3.30 -11.99
N GLU A 124 -1.23 -3.08 -11.59
CA GLU A 124 -1.69 -1.78 -11.09
C GLU A 124 -1.14 -1.49 -9.70
N MET A 125 -1.02 -2.53 -8.88
CA MET A 125 -0.47 -2.40 -7.53
C MET A 125 1.03 -2.12 -7.55
N LYS A 126 1.78 -2.66 -8.52
CA LYS A 126 3.19 -2.30 -8.75
C LYS A 126 3.38 -0.79 -8.91
N LEU A 127 2.45 -0.09 -9.57
CA LEU A 127 2.54 1.36 -9.73
C LEU A 127 2.33 2.10 -8.40
N VAL A 128 1.40 1.62 -7.56
CA VAL A 128 1.18 2.14 -6.21
C VAL A 128 2.44 1.96 -5.36
N PHE A 129 3.02 0.75 -5.35
CA PHE A 129 4.24 0.48 -4.59
C PHE A 129 5.43 1.30 -5.08
N ARG A 130 5.59 1.50 -6.39
CA ARG A 130 6.60 2.42 -6.93
C ARG A 130 6.40 3.86 -6.46
N ALA A 131 5.16 4.34 -6.42
CA ALA A 131 4.86 5.68 -5.91
C ALA A 131 5.16 5.79 -4.40
N MET A 132 4.79 4.77 -3.61
CA MET A 132 5.11 4.70 -2.18
C MET A 132 6.62 4.69 -1.94
N GLN A 133 7.36 3.89 -2.71
CA GLN A 133 8.82 3.83 -2.64
C GLN A 133 9.45 5.17 -2.99
N ALA A 134 8.98 5.86 -4.04
CA ALA A 134 9.47 7.18 -4.41
C ALA A 134 9.22 8.22 -3.30
N ALA A 135 8.04 8.20 -2.67
CA ALA A 135 7.72 9.06 -1.52
C ALA A 135 8.63 8.76 -0.33
N TYR A 136 8.91 7.47 -0.06
CA TYR A 136 9.80 7.06 1.03
C TYR A 136 11.26 7.45 0.77
N VAL A 137 11.76 7.29 -0.46
CA VAL A 137 13.11 7.75 -0.83
C VAL A 137 13.25 9.26 -0.69
N ARG A 138 12.23 10.04 -1.10
CA ARG A 138 12.20 11.50 -0.90
C ARG A 138 12.22 11.89 0.58
N LEU A 139 11.57 11.11 1.43
CA LEU A 139 11.63 11.30 2.88
C LEU A 139 13.05 11.05 3.40
N LEU A 140 13.71 9.98 2.96
CA LEU A 140 15.10 9.67 3.35
C LEU A 140 16.11 10.69 2.84
N GLN A 141 15.85 11.34 1.71
CA GLN A 141 16.67 12.43 1.17
C GLN A 141 16.53 13.75 1.96
N ASN A 142 15.60 13.83 2.92
CA ASN A 142 15.46 15.01 3.76
C ASN A 142 16.58 15.03 4.81
N PRO A 143 17.44 16.07 4.85
CA PRO A 143 18.56 16.14 5.79
C PRO A 143 18.13 16.23 7.26
N PHE A 144 16.87 16.57 7.54
CA PHE A 144 16.31 16.61 8.89
C PHE A 144 15.58 15.32 9.28
N PHE A 145 15.55 14.32 8.41
CA PHE A 145 14.95 13.03 8.70
C PHE A 145 16.03 12.04 9.14
N ASP A 146 15.96 11.60 10.40
CA ASP A 146 16.84 10.58 10.92
C ASP A 146 16.18 9.19 10.79
N PRO A 147 16.67 8.32 9.89
CA PRO A 147 16.12 6.97 9.73
C PRO A 147 16.37 6.08 10.96
N ASP A 148 17.41 6.34 11.75
CA ASP A 148 17.79 5.51 12.89
C ASP A 148 16.86 5.71 14.08
N GLU A 149 16.20 6.88 14.20
CA GLU A 149 15.11 7.07 15.18
C GLU A 149 13.88 6.20 14.89
N HIS A 150 13.70 5.83 13.62
CA HIS A 150 12.51 5.15 13.12
C HIS A 150 12.76 3.65 12.93
N SER A 151 14.02 3.23 12.84
CA SER A 151 14.43 1.82 12.76
C SER A 151 15.73 1.62 13.53
N PRO A 152 15.69 1.74 14.88
CA PRO A 152 16.90 1.72 15.68
C PRO A 152 17.64 0.38 15.52
N PRO A 153 18.97 0.41 15.54
CA PRO A 153 19.81 -0.78 15.36
C PRO A 153 19.60 -1.82 16.48
N THR A 154 18.99 -1.42 17.60
CA THR A 154 18.63 -2.29 18.73
C THR A 154 17.41 -3.18 18.46
N GLY A 155 16.70 -2.98 17.34
CA GLY A 155 15.60 -3.85 16.90
C GLY A 155 14.30 -3.73 17.71
N ARG A 156 14.22 -2.84 18.72
CA ARG A 156 13.04 -2.68 19.57
C ARG A 156 12.39 -1.31 19.41
N GLY A 157 11.25 -1.31 18.72
CA GLY A 157 10.42 -0.12 18.55
C GLY A 157 11.09 0.92 17.66
N GLY A 158 10.31 1.82 17.08
CA GLY A 158 10.81 2.92 16.27
C GLY A 158 9.74 3.98 16.20
N LYS A 159 10.12 5.26 16.13
CA LYS A 159 9.14 6.34 16.00
C LYS A 159 8.35 6.16 14.70
N LYS A 160 7.07 6.52 14.72
CA LYS A 160 6.28 6.63 13.49
C LYS A 160 6.79 7.82 12.69
N ILE A 161 6.73 7.72 11.37
CA ILE A 161 7.03 8.84 10.48
C ILE A 161 6.00 9.94 10.72
N THR A 162 6.45 11.09 11.23
CA THR A 162 5.60 12.27 11.52
C THR A 162 5.66 13.34 10.42
N SER A 163 6.40 13.09 9.33
CA SER A 163 6.52 14.03 8.22
C SER A 163 5.18 14.28 7.55
N LYS A 164 4.69 15.54 7.61
CA LYS A 164 3.44 15.97 6.97
C LYS A 164 3.48 15.75 5.46
N ARG A 165 4.58 16.14 4.82
CA ARG A 165 4.78 15.96 3.38
C ARG A 165 4.64 14.51 2.94
N PHE A 166 5.22 13.59 3.72
CA PHE A 166 5.11 12.16 3.43
C PHE A 166 3.68 11.64 3.61
N ALA A 167 2.99 12.08 4.67
CA ALA A 167 1.58 11.72 4.89
C ALA A 167 0.68 12.25 3.76
N ASP A 168 0.94 13.47 3.27
CA ASP A 168 0.20 14.06 2.15
C ASP A 168 0.48 13.33 0.83
N ASP A 169 1.73 12.95 0.57
CA ASP A 169 2.10 12.14 -0.59
C ASP A 169 1.40 10.77 -0.56
N MET A 170 1.43 10.07 0.58
CA MET A 170 0.73 8.79 0.76
C MET A 170 -0.79 8.93 0.59
N ARG A 171 -1.36 10.01 1.12
CA ARG A 171 -2.78 10.31 0.97
C ARG A 171 -3.15 10.52 -0.51
N ARG A 172 -2.34 11.30 -1.24
CA ARG A 172 -2.55 11.56 -2.67
C ARG A 172 -2.44 10.28 -3.50
N ILE A 173 -1.53 9.38 -3.16
CA ILE A 173 -1.39 8.07 -3.82
C ILE A 173 -2.65 7.23 -3.60
N GLY A 174 -3.13 7.14 -2.36
CA GLY A 174 -4.32 6.35 -2.03
C GLY A 174 -5.64 6.90 -2.59
N GLU A 175 -5.85 8.22 -2.49
CA GLU A 175 -7.06 8.89 -3.00
C GLU A 175 -7.08 8.98 -4.53
N GLY A 176 -5.92 9.11 -5.17
CA GLY A 176 -5.80 9.24 -6.63
C GLY A 176 -5.84 7.89 -7.37
N TRP A 177 -5.74 6.77 -6.66
CA TRP A 177 -5.76 5.45 -7.29
C TRP A 177 -7.17 5.01 -7.65
N THR A 178 -7.35 4.60 -8.90
CA THR A 178 -8.54 3.91 -9.40
C THR A 178 -8.10 2.80 -10.36
N PRO A 179 -8.76 1.63 -10.37
CA PRO A 179 -8.49 0.56 -11.34
C PRO A 179 -8.60 1.09 -12.76
N GLY A 180 -7.66 0.74 -13.63
CA GLY A 180 -7.55 1.25 -15.00
C GLY A 180 -6.94 2.66 -15.12
N SER A 181 -6.78 3.42 -14.03
CA SER A 181 -5.97 4.63 -14.01
C SER A 181 -4.52 4.22 -13.82
N GLY A 182 -3.74 4.20 -14.91
CA GLY A 182 -2.29 4.18 -14.80
C GLY A 182 -1.90 5.41 -13.97
N VAL A 183 -1.32 5.20 -12.78
CA VAL A 183 -0.84 6.29 -11.92
C VAL A 183 0.22 7.07 -12.71
N GLY A 184 -0.25 8.09 -13.43
CA GLY A 184 0.56 8.99 -14.22
C GLY A 184 1.34 9.85 -13.25
N VAL A 185 2.57 9.44 -12.96
CA VAL A 185 3.58 10.33 -12.39
C VAL A 185 3.80 11.41 -13.43
N GLY A 186 3.07 12.52 -13.28
CA GLY A 186 3.26 13.73 -14.08
C GLY A 186 4.68 14.22 -13.84
N VAL A 187 5.56 13.94 -14.81
CA VAL A 187 6.84 14.62 -14.97
C VAL A 187 6.51 16.04 -15.40
N GLY A 188 6.36 16.94 -14.43
CA GLY A 188 6.24 18.37 -14.68
C GLY A 188 7.61 18.92 -15.10
N GLY A 189 7.89 18.86 -16.40
CA GLY A 189 8.95 19.62 -17.05
C GLY A 189 8.34 20.80 -17.78
N SER A 190 8.70 22.01 -17.36
CA SER A 190 8.82 23.23 -18.15
C SER A 190 9.71 24.18 -17.39
#